data_AF-A0A7X8GST8-F1
#
_entry.id   AF-A0A7X8GST8-F1
#
_cell.length_a   1.000
_cell.length_b   1.000
_cell.length_c   1.000
_cell.angle_alpha   90.00
_cell.angle_beta   90.00
_cell.angle_gamma   90.00
#
_symmetry.space_group_name_H-M   'P 1'
#
loop_
_entity.id
_entity.type
_entity.pdbx_description
1 polymer ?
#
loop_
_entity_poly.entity_id
_entity_poly.type
_entity_poly.pdbx_seq_one_letter_code
_entity_poly.pdbx_strand_id
1 'polypeptide(L)' 'MKIALIGYGKMGREIERIARDRGHEIVATIDMNEEEKF' A
#
# COMPACT_ATOMS: atom_id res chain seq x y z
N MET A 1 -11.53 5.66 -3.57
CA MET A 1 -10.45 6.52 -4.12
C MET A 1 -9.27 5.64 -4.49
N LYS A 2 -8.41 6.07 -5.43
CA LYS A 2 -7.17 5.37 -5.79
C LYS A 2 -6.03 5.86 -4.89
N ILE A 3 -5.33 4.96 -4.22
CA ILE A 3 -4.30 5.26 -3.21
C ILE A 3 -3.00 4.56 -3.59
N ALA A 4 -1.89 5.30 -3.57
CA ALA A 4 -0.55 4.74 -3.61
C ALA A 4 0.04 4.77 -2.19
N LEU A 5 0.64 3.66 -1.74
CA LEU A 5 1.28 3.54 -0.44
C LEU A 5 2.80 3.57 -0.60
N ILE A 6 3.46 4.49 0.10
CA ILE A 6 4.92 4.58 0.18
C ILE A 6 5.34 4.14 1.58
N GLY A 7 6.22 3.15 1.66
CA GLY A 7 6.56 2.43 2.89
C GLY A 7 5.55 1.31 3.17
N TYR A 8 5.77 0.14 2.59
CA TYR A 8 4.89 -1.03 2.72
C TYR A 8 5.38 -2.06 3.76
N GLY A 9 5.95 -1.54 4.86
CA GLY A 9 6.25 -2.33 6.05
C GLY A 9 4.99 -2.75 6.83
N LYS A 10 5.16 -3.11 8.11
CA LYS A 10 4.05 -3.56 8.97
C LYS A 10 2.88 -2.56 9.01
N MET A 11 3.18 -1.25 9.08
CA MET A 11 2.16 -0.21 9.11
C MET A 11 1.46 -0.01 7.75
N GLY A 12 2.20 -0.10 6.64
CA GLY A 12 1.64 0.03 5.30
C GLY A 12 0.59 -1.04 5.00
N ARG A 13 0.81 -2.27 5.47
CA ARG A 13 -0.17 -3.37 5.39
C ARG A 13 -1.45 -3.09 6.19
N GLU A 14 -1.34 -2.53 7.39
CA GLU A 14 -2.52 -2.14 8.18
C GLU A 14 -3.29 -0.98 7.52
N ILE A 15 -2.58 -0.02 6.93
CA ILE A 15 -3.20 1.11 6.21
C ILE A 15 -3.96 0.60 4.98
N GLU A 16 -3.39 -0.33 4.22
CA GLU A 16 -4.07 -0.97 3.09
C GLU A 16 -5.37 -1.67 3.52
N ARG A 17 -5.33 -2.44 4.62
CA ARG A 17 -6.52 -3.11 5.15
C ARG A 17 -7.63 -2.10 5.46
N ILE A 18 -7.31 -1.04 6.23
CA ILE A 18 -8.27 0.01 6.57
C ILE A 18 -8.78 0.75 5.32
N ALA A 19 -7.91 1.01 4.34
CA ALA A 19 -8.28 1.67 3.10
C ALA A 19 -9.26 0.81 2.27
N ARG A 20 -9.01 -0.50 2.16
CA ARG A 20 -9.92 -1.43 1.49
C ARG A 20 -11.26 -1.57 2.22
N ASP A 21 -11.24 -1.65 3.55
CA ASP A 21 -12.45 -1.70 4.38
C ASP A 21 -13.32 -0.45 4.17
N ARG A 22 -12.71 0.70 3.84
CA ARG A 22 -13.38 1.96 3.50
C ARG A 22 -13.78 2.08 2.01
N GLY A 23 -13.61 1.03 1.22
CA GLY A 23 -13.93 1.02 -0.21
C GLY A 23 -12.94 1.80 -1.07
N HIS A 24 -11.68 1.90 -0.65
CA HIS A 24 -10.61 2.49 -1.45
C HIS A 24 -9.78 1.40 -2.16
N GLU A 25 -9.23 1.77 -3.31
CA GLU A 25 -8.42 0.90 -4.15
C GLU A 25 -6.94 1.27 -3.96
N ILE A 26 -6.12 0.32 -3.53
CA ILE A 26 -4.66 0.50 -3.52
C ILE A 26 -4.15 0.19 -4.93
N VAL A 27 -3.58 1.19 -5.59
CA VAL A 27 -3.10 1.09 -6.99
C VAL A 27 -1.59 0.90 -7.09
N ALA A 28 -0.85 1.18 -6.02
CA ALA A 28 0.59 0.95 -5.94
C ALA A 28 1.03 0.80 -4.48
N THR A 29 2.02 -0.06 -4.25
CA THR A 29 2.75 -0.19 -2.99
C THR A 29 4.23 -0.09 -3.29
N ILE A 30 4.93 0.84 -2.65
CA ILE A 30 6.36 1.10 -2.87
C ILE A 30 7.06 0.88 -1.54
N ASP A 31 8.02 -0.02 -1.49
CA ASP A 31 8.90 -0.22 -0.34
C ASP A 31 10.36 -0.15 -0.78
N MET A 32 11.21 0.49 0.03
CA MET A 32 12.64 0.61 -0.27
C MET A 32 13.38 -0.73 -0.13
N ASN A 33 12.77 -1.71 0.54
CA ASN A 33 13.32 -3.05 0.74
C ASN A 33 12.78 -4.10 -0.25
N GLU A 34 11.81 -3.75 -1.10
CA GLU A 34 11.43 -4.61 -2.22
C GLU A 34 12.30 -4.21 -3.41
N GLU A 35 13.36 -4.98 -3.67
CA GLU A 35 14.07 -4.93 -4.95
C GLU A 35 13.04 -5.08 -6.09
N GLU A 36 13.02 -4.07 -6.94
CA GLU A 36 12.17 -3.81 -8.10
C GLU A 36 11.18 -4.93 -8.52
N LYS A 37 9.89 -4.68 -8.32
CA LYS A 37 8.83 -5.29 -9.14
C LYS A 37 8.55 -4.40 -10.34
N PHE A 38 9.43 -4.45 -11.34
CA PHE A 38 9.16 -3.95 -12.70
C PHE A 38 9.56 -5.00 -13.72
#